data_AF-I4FXS0-F1
#
_entry.id   AF-I4FXS0-F1
#
_cell.length_a   1.000
_cell.length_b   1.000
_cell.length_c   1.000
_cell.angle_alpha   90.00
_cell.angle_beta   90.00
_cell.angle_gamma   90.00
#
_symmetry.space_group_name_H-M   'P 1'
#
loop_
_entity.id
_entity.type
_entity.pdbx_description
1 polymer ?
#
loop_
_entity_poly.entity_id
_entity_poly.type
_entity_poly.pdbx_seq_one_letter_code
_entity_poly.pdbx_strand_id
1 'polypeptide(L)'
;MLKSLKNVLGNLRQYPYNIIFNPLTNAALAIAAILALIADQFGQGYYLIFLITLALVIIGIWLESQKYDLYKHQAIPLPIVINIANPADSNKALQSLFNIIETENKYKDHQNNLDQYLNISETDLIFNYSCDIYDQEMLRAFLQILRYNLEKLKKKTPQNTIIYLAYIGPISVAIMVGKLNGFYFGSPI
;
A
#
# COMPACT_ATOMS: atom_id res chain seq x y z
N MET A 1 27.11 -10.82 -6.84
CA MET A 1 26.12 -11.56 -6.02
C MET A 1 25.08 -10.66 -5.35
N LEU A 2 25.46 -9.69 -4.50
CA LEU A 2 24.50 -8.80 -3.78
C LEU A 2 23.51 -8.03 -4.68
N LYS A 3 23.96 -7.51 -5.83
CA LYS A 3 23.11 -6.81 -6.81
C LYS A 3 22.06 -7.74 -7.44
N SER A 4 22.42 -8.99 -7.69
CA SER A 4 21.51 -10.01 -8.22
C SER A 4 20.45 -10.37 -7.17
N LEU A 5 20.87 -10.54 -5.92
CA LEU A 5 19.95 -10.79 -4.79
C LEU A 5 18.94 -9.64 -4.64
N LYS A 6 19.39 -8.39 -4.74
CA LYS A 6 18.54 -7.19 -4.63
C LYS A 6 17.54 -7.07 -5.77
N ASN A 7 17.95 -7.40 -7.00
CA ASN A 7 17.06 -7.42 -8.17
C ASN A 7 16.07 -8.57 -8.13
N VAL A 8 16.51 -9.75 -7.67
CA VAL A 8 15.64 -10.89 -7.44
C VAL A 8 14.58 -10.49 -6.40
N LEU A 9 14.98 -10.02 -5.21
CA LEU A 9 14.09 -9.51 -4.15
C LEU A 9 13.12 -8.41 -4.62
N GLY A 10 13.56 -7.52 -5.50
CA GLY A 10 12.72 -6.50 -6.13
C GLY A 10 11.64 -7.08 -7.05
N ASN A 11 11.99 -8.08 -7.87
CA ASN A 11 11.05 -8.80 -8.73
C ASN A 11 10.14 -9.76 -7.94
N LEU A 12 10.52 -10.18 -6.72
CA LEU A 12 9.67 -11.00 -5.83
C LEU A 12 8.45 -10.23 -5.28
N ARG A 13 8.45 -8.90 -5.42
CA ARG A 13 7.45 -8.01 -4.84
C ARG A 13 6.17 -7.89 -5.67
N GLN A 14 6.19 -8.34 -6.94
CA GLN A 14 5.17 -8.01 -7.94
C GLN A 14 4.11 -9.09 -8.23
N TYR A 15 4.22 -10.30 -7.69
CA TYR A 15 3.28 -11.38 -8.02
C TYR A 15 2.30 -11.64 -6.87
N PRO A 16 0.98 -11.50 -7.11
CA PRO A 16 -0.03 -11.84 -6.13
C PRO A 16 -0.55 -13.26 -6.39
N TYR A 17 -0.83 -13.99 -5.32
CA TYR A 17 -1.57 -15.27 -5.31
C TYR A 17 -0.85 -16.46 -5.96
N ASN A 18 0.06 -17.09 -5.22
CA ASN A 18 0.15 -18.55 -5.10
C ASN A 18 1.36 -18.91 -4.24
N ILE A 19 1.16 -19.65 -3.16
CA ILE A 19 2.24 -20.11 -2.25
C ILE A 19 3.31 -20.90 -3.02
N ILE A 20 2.92 -21.58 -4.11
CA ILE A 20 3.78 -22.35 -5.02
C ILE A 20 4.53 -21.44 -6.01
N PHE A 21 3.99 -20.27 -6.36
CA PHE A 21 4.65 -19.29 -7.22
C PHE A 21 5.25 -18.11 -6.45
N ASN A 22 5.20 -18.14 -5.11
CA ASN A 22 5.91 -17.18 -4.29
C ASN A 22 7.40 -17.34 -4.61
N PRO A 23 8.04 -16.30 -5.12
CA PRO A 23 9.36 -16.47 -5.67
C PRO A 23 10.43 -16.54 -4.56
N LEU A 24 10.07 -16.29 -3.28
CA LEU A 24 10.85 -16.72 -2.12
C LEU A 24 10.75 -18.23 -1.87
N THR A 25 9.55 -18.81 -1.98
CA THR A 25 9.35 -20.26 -1.87
C THR A 25 10.04 -20.99 -3.01
N ASN A 26 9.99 -20.46 -4.23
CA ASN A 26 10.72 -20.99 -5.38
C ASN A 26 12.23 -20.79 -5.26
N ALA A 27 12.70 -19.64 -4.75
CA ALA A 27 14.13 -19.46 -4.45
C ALA A 27 14.59 -20.41 -3.34
N ALA A 28 13.77 -20.64 -2.31
CA ALA A 28 14.07 -21.58 -1.25
C ALA A 28 14.11 -23.02 -1.77
N LEU A 29 13.18 -23.43 -2.65
CA LEU A 29 13.19 -24.73 -3.32
C LEU A 29 14.39 -24.89 -4.25
N ALA A 30 14.75 -23.85 -5.02
CA ALA A 30 15.91 -23.87 -5.91
C ALA A 30 17.23 -23.95 -5.12
N ILE A 31 17.36 -23.19 -4.04
CA ILE A 31 18.50 -23.26 -3.12
C ILE A 31 18.55 -24.64 -2.44
N ALA A 32 17.41 -25.19 -2.03
CA ALA A 32 17.33 -26.54 -1.47
C ALA A 32 17.78 -27.61 -2.46
N ALA A 33 17.38 -27.50 -3.73
CA ALA A 33 17.80 -28.42 -4.79
C ALA A 33 19.31 -28.34 -5.04
N ILE A 34 19.88 -27.14 -5.14
CA ILE A 34 21.32 -26.93 -5.31
C ILE A 34 22.11 -27.47 -4.12
N LEU A 35 21.65 -27.18 -2.90
CA LEU A 35 22.32 -27.64 -1.69
C LEU A 35 22.19 -29.16 -1.52
N ALA A 36 21.05 -29.76 -1.90
CA ALA A 36 20.87 -31.22 -1.86
C ALA A 36 21.86 -31.94 -2.81
N LEU A 37 22.11 -31.39 -4.00
CA LEU A 37 23.11 -31.92 -4.94
C LEU A 37 24.53 -31.80 -4.38
N ILE A 38 24.84 -30.72 -3.67
CA ILE A 38 26.15 -30.54 -3.00
C ILE A 38 26.26 -31.51 -1.81
N ALA A 39 25.19 -31.74 -1.05
CA ALA A 39 25.17 -32.67 0.07
C ALA A 39 25.43 -34.12 -0.37
N ASP A 40 24.82 -34.52 -1.49
CA ASP A 40 25.00 -35.85 -2.12
C ASP A 40 26.45 -36.09 -2.52
N GLN A 41 27.15 -35.04 -2.94
CA GLN A 41 28.53 -35.12 -3.39
C GLN A 41 29.56 -35.20 -2.24
N PHE A 42 29.26 -34.66 -1.06
CA PHE A 42 30.19 -34.58 0.08
C PHE A 42 29.83 -35.48 1.27
N GLY A 43 28.69 -36.17 1.23
CA GLY A 43 28.31 -37.22 2.18
C GLY A 43 28.05 -36.77 3.62
N GLN A 44 28.19 -35.47 3.94
CA GLN A 44 27.94 -34.89 5.26
C GLN A 44 27.27 -33.51 5.13
N GLY A 45 26.44 -33.14 6.11
CA GLY A 45 25.82 -31.81 6.19
C GLY A 45 24.34 -31.73 5.77
N TYR A 46 23.69 -32.84 5.42
CA TYR A 46 22.26 -32.89 5.07
C TYR A 46 21.36 -32.23 6.13
N TYR A 47 21.69 -32.40 7.41
CA TYR A 47 20.94 -31.80 8.52
C TYR A 47 21.04 -30.26 8.53
N LEU A 48 22.22 -29.69 8.25
CA LEU A 48 22.40 -28.23 8.17
C LEU A 48 21.68 -27.65 6.96
N ILE A 49 21.71 -28.34 5.83
CA ILE A 49 21.02 -27.92 4.60
C ILE A 49 19.50 -27.97 4.82
N PHE A 50 19.00 -29.04 5.44
CA PHE A 50 17.60 -29.14 5.81
C PHE A 50 17.17 -27.99 6.73
N LEU A 51 17.96 -27.65 7.76
CA LEU A 51 17.66 -26.53 8.66
C LEU A 51 17.65 -25.17 7.93
N ILE A 52 18.60 -24.93 7.02
CA ILE A 52 18.66 -23.69 6.24
C ILE A 52 17.44 -23.58 5.31
N THR A 53 17.09 -24.68 4.61
CA THR A 53 15.90 -24.74 3.76
C THR A 53 14.62 -24.53 4.57
N LEU A 54 14.49 -25.19 5.72
CA LEU A 54 13.34 -25.05 6.61
C LEU A 54 13.19 -23.60 7.09
N ALA A 55 14.28 -22.95 7.49
CA ALA A 55 14.27 -21.55 7.90
C ALA A 55 13.80 -20.62 6.77
N LEU A 56 14.28 -20.82 5.54
CA LEU A 56 13.85 -20.04 4.38
C LEU A 56 12.36 -20.24 4.05
N VAL A 57 11.85 -21.47 4.16
CA VAL A 57 10.42 -21.77 3.95
C VAL A 57 9.56 -21.10 5.02
N ILE A 58 9.97 -21.15 6.30
CA ILE A 58 9.25 -20.48 7.39
C ILE A 58 9.22 -18.96 7.18
N ILE A 59 10.34 -18.35 6.78
CA ILE A 59 10.40 -16.91 6.47
C ILE A 59 9.49 -16.58 5.27
N GLY A 60 9.49 -17.41 4.23
CA GLY A 60 8.61 -17.24 3.08
C GLY A 60 7.13 -17.28 3.44
N ILE A 61 6.72 -18.27 4.25
CA ILE A 61 5.35 -18.41 4.76
C ILE A 61 4.98 -17.21 5.65
N TRP A 62 5.88 -16.76 6.52
CA TRP A 62 5.63 -15.61 7.40
C TRP A 62 5.40 -14.31 6.62
N LEU A 63 6.24 -14.03 5.61
CA LEU A 63 6.08 -12.87 4.73
C LEU A 63 4.79 -12.94 3.90
N GLU A 64 4.41 -14.14 3.46
CA GLU A 64 3.15 -14.33 2.73
C GLU A 64 1.92 -14.19 3.63
N SER A 65 2.01 -14.65 4.89
CA SER A 65 0.96 -14.45 5.90
C SER A 65 0.73 -12.96 6.18
N GLN A 66 1.78 -12.13 6.22
CA GLN A 66 1.60 -10.68 6.39
C GLN A 66 0.91 -10.03 5.20
N LYS A 67 1.21 -10.48 3.98
CA LYS A 67 0.49 -10.02 2.77
C LYS A 67 -0.96 -10.48 2.79
N TYR A 68 -1.23 -11.68 3.28
CA TYR A 68 -2.58 -12.26 3.29
C TYR A 68 -3.59 -11.40 4.05
N ASP A 69 -3.21 -10.80 5.18
CA ASP A 69 -4.10 -9.91 5.94
C ASP A 69 -4.47 -8.65 5.14
N LEU A 70 -3.58 -8.12 4.31
CA LEU A 70 -3.85 -6.98 3.43
C LEU A 70 -4.83 -7.35 2.30
N TYR A 71 -4.73 -8.57 1.75
CA TYR A 71 -5.52 -9.05 0.60
C TYR A 71 -6.82 -9.78 0.96
N LYS A 72 -7.00 -10.15 2.23
CA LYS A 72 -8.22 -10.80 2.73
C LYS A 72 -9.41 -9.84 2.76
N HIS A 73 -9.14 -8.55 2.90
CA HIS A 73 -10.18 -7.55 2.96
C HIS A 73 -10.72 -7.26 1.56
N GLN A 74 -12.05 -7.23 1.42
CA GLN A 74 -12.71 -7.06 0.11
C GLN A 74 -12.40 -5.72 -0.55
N ALA A 75 -11.94 -4.73 0.23
CA ALA A 75 -11.54 -3.44 -0.29
C ALA A 75 -10.43 -2.80 0.56
N ILE A 76 -9.46 -2.16 -0.11
CA ILE A 76 -8.33 -1.49 0.55
C ILE A 76 -8.75 -0.07 0.96
N PRO A 77 -8.64 0.31 2.25
CA PRO A 77 -8.96 1.65 2.70
C PRO A 77 -7.83 2.61 2.31
N LEU A 78 -8.16 3.69 1.59
CA LEU A 78 -7.24 4.79 1.30
C LEU A 78 -7.64 6.01 2.13
N PRO A 79 -6.82 6.41 3.13
CA PRO A 79 -7.02 7.66 3.85
C PRO A 79 -6.54 8.81 2.98
N ILE A 80 -7.44 9.73 2.64
CA ILE A 80 -7.17 10.88 1.79
C ILE A 80 -7.52 12.15 2.55
N VAL A 81 -6.62 13.13 2.51
CA VAL A 81 -6.86 14.46 3.07
C VAL A 81 -6.94 15.47 1.94
N ILE A 82 -8.03 16.23 1.90
CA ILE A 82 -8.19 17.36 0.98
C ILE A 82 -8.31 18.62 1.83
N ASN A 83 -7.28 19.46 1.79
CA ASN A 83 -7.22 20.72 2.51
C ASN A 83 -7.29 21.88 1.50
N ILE A 84 -8.35 22.68 1.59
CA ILE A 84 -8.62 23.82 0.71
C ILE A 84 -8.59 25.11 1.54
N ALA A 85 -7.61 25.96 1.24
CA ALA A 85 -7.42 27.29 1.76
C ALA A 85 -7.51 27.37 3.29
N ASN A 86 -7.02 26.34 3.99
CA ASN A 86 -7.07 26.26 5.45
C ASN A 86 -5.67 26.02 6.05
N PRO A 87 -5.27 26.76 7.11
CA PRO A 87 -3.97 26.59 7.75
C PRO A 87 -3.83 25.31 8.61
N ALA A 88 -4.88 24.50 8.73
CA ALA A 88 -4.84 23.27 9.51
C ALA A 88 -3.77 22.29 9.00
N ASP A 89 -3.23 21.50 9.92
CA ASP A 89 -2.19 20.52 9.64
C ASP A 89 -2.77 19.26 9.00
N SER A 90 -2.58 19.13 7.69
CA SER A 90 -3.04 17.98 6.91
C SER A 90 -2.40 16.65 7.34
N ASN A 91 -1.19 16.67 7.91
CA ASN A 91 -0.55 15.44 8.38
C ASN A 91 -1.26 14.88 9.61
N LYS A 92 -1.67 15.75 10.54
CA LYS A 92 -2.46 15.33 11.72
C LYS A 92 -3.80 14.73 11.33
N ALA A 93 -4.46 15.32 10.32
CA ALA A 93 -5.70 14.77 9.78
C ALA A 93 -5.47 13.38 9.15
N LEU A 94 -4.39 13.22 8.37
CA LEU A 94 -4.04 11.93 7.77
C LEU A 94 -3.77 10.87 8.84
N GLN A 95 -2.99 11.21 9.86
CA GLN A 95 -2.67 10.33 10.98
C GLN A 95 -3.92 9.92 11.78
N SER A 96 -4.89 10.83 11.90
CA SER A 96 -6.18 10.51 12.53
C SER A 96 -6.97 9.50 11.70
N LEU A 97 -6.98 9.62 10.37
CA LEU A 97 -7.62 8.63 9.49
C LEU A 97 -6.93 7.27 9.57
N PHE A 98 -5.60 7.22 9.60
CA PHE A 98 -4.86 5.98 9.81
C PHE A 98 -5.27 5.34 11.14
N ASN A 99 -5.23 6.08 12.25
CA ASN A 99 -5.65 5.56 13.55
C ASN A 99 -7.06 4.94 13.52
N ILE A 100 -8.03 5.59 12.87
CA ILE A 100 -9.39 5.05 12.71
C ILE A 100 -9.37 3.73 11.92
N ILE A 101 -8.67 3.69 10.80
CA ILE A 101 -8.55 2.50 9.95
C ILE A 101 -7.88 1.33 10.71
N GLU A 102 -6.81 1.61 11.46
CA GLU A 102 -6.05 0.58 12.18
C GLU A 102 -6.82 0.06 13.41
N THR A 103 -7.50 0.95 14.14
CA THR A 103 -8.22 0.60 15.38
C THR A 103 -9.60 0.00 15.12
N GLU A 104 -10.41 0.62 14.26
CA GLU A 104 -11.80 0.20 14.04
C GLU A 104 -11.90 -0.93 13.01
N ASN A 105 -11.09 -0.85 11.96
CA ASN A 105 -11.17 -1.78 10.83
C ASN A 105 -10.07 -2.86 10.83
N LYS A 106 -9.26 -2.92 11.90
CA LYS A 106 -8.23 -3.96 12.15
C LYS A 106 -7.13 -4.05 11.08
N TYR A 107 -6.85 -2.97 10.36
CA TYR A 107 -5.71 -2.91 9.43
C TYR A 107 -4.43 -2.59 10.18
N LYS A 108 -3.72 -3.59 10.69
CA LYS A 108 -2.48 -3.36 11.45
C LYS A 108 -1.37 -2.81 10.55
N ASP A 109 -0.64 -1.80 11.05
CA ASP A 109 0.52 -1.18 10.37
C ASP A 109 0.17 -0.71 8.93
N HIS A 110 -1.04 -0.18 8.74
CA HIS A 110 -1.63 0.10 7.44
C HIS A 110 -0.83 1.12 6.64
N GLN A 111 -0.34 2.16 7.31
CA GLN A 111 0.51 3.16 6.69
C GLN A 111 1.76 2.53 6.06
N ASN A 112 2.46 1.67 6.81
CA ASN A 112 3.64 0.97 6.33
C ASN A 112 3.28 0.02 5.17
N ASN A 113 2.12 -0.62 5.23
CA ASN A 113 1.67 -1.53 4.19
C ASN A 113 1.38 -0.80 2.87
N LEU A 114 0.77 0.39 2.92
CA LEU A 114 0.51 1.21 1.72
C LEU A 114 1.83 1.61 1.04
N ASP A 115 2.82 2.06 1.80
CA ASP A 115 4.12 2.45 1.24
C ASP A 115 4.89 1.22 0.73
N GLN A 116 5.00 0.18 1.55
CA GLN A 116 5.82 -0.99 1.28
C GLN A 116 5.30 -1.85 0.11
N TYR A 117 3.98 -2.01 0.01
CA TYR A 117 3.37 -2.95 -0.93
C TYR A 117 2.69 -2.27 -2.12
N LEU A 118 2.17 -1.05 -1.94
CA LEU A 118 1.48 -0.32 -3.00
C LEU A 118 2.26 0.91 -3.51
N ASN A 119 3.40 1.23 -2.90
CA ASN A 119 4.22 2.40 -3.22
C ASN A 119 3.37 3.68 -3.16
N ILE A 120 2.58 3.82 -2.09
CA ILE A 120 1.73 4.97 -1.77
C ILE A 120 2.28 5.58 -0.48
N SER A 121 2.95 6.72 -0.60
CA SER A 121 3.48 7.48 0.53
C SER A 121 2.44 8.43 1.12
N GLU A 122 2.70 8.98 2.31
CA GLU A 122 1.83 10.00 2.93
C GLU A 122 1.60 11.22 2.01
N THR A 123 2.64 11.65 1.29
CA THR A 123 2.55 12.79 0.36
C THR A 123 1.61 12.54 -0.82
N ASP A 124 1.45 11.27 -1.22
CA ASP A 124 0.51 10.91 -2.28
C ASP A 124 -0.96 11.01 -1.79
N LEU A 125 -1.19 11.03 -0.47
CA LEU A 125 -2.51 10.98 0.16
C LEU A 125 -3.03 12.37 0.60
N ILE A 126 -2.17 13.39 0.58
CA ILE A 126 -2.48 14.75 1.02
C ILE A 126 -2.58 15.69 -0.19
N PHE A 127 -3.73 16.34 -0.32
CA PHE A 127 -4.00 17.33 -1.35
C PHE A 127 -4.24 18.69 -0.72
N ASN A 128 -3.24 19.58 -0.81
CA ASN A 128 -3.33 20.94 -0.30
C ASN A 128 -3.56 21.93 -1.45
N TYR A 129 -4.56 22.79 -1.32
CA TYR A 129 -4.80 23.95 -2.16
C TYR A 129 -4.68 25.21 -1.32
N SER A 130 -3.61 25.97 -1.48
CA SER A 130 -3.35 27.17 -0.65
C SER A 130 -3.74 28.49 -1.34
N CYS A 131 -4.33 28.42 -2.53
CA CYS A 131 -4.68 29.60 -3.32
C CYS A 131 -6.07 30.12 -2.96
N ASP A 132 -6.41 31.30 -3.50
CA ASP A 132 -7.75 31.88 -3.33
C ASP A 132 -8.80 31.02 -4.06
N ILE A 133 -9.81 30.58 -3.32
CA ILE A 133 -10.94 29.80 -3.82
C ILE A 133 -11.81 30.55 -4.84
N TYR A 134 -11.72 31.88 -4.88
CA TYR A 134 -12.45 32.71 -5.85
C TYR A 134 -11.74 32.79 -7.20
N ASP A 135 -10.48 32.37 -7.29
CA ASP A 135 -9.80 32.15 -8.56
C ASP A 135 -10.30 30.85 -9.20
N GLN A 136 -11.33 31.00 -10.03
CA GLN A 136 -12.02 29.87 -10.66
C GLN A 136 -11.11 29.06 -11.59
N GLU A 137 -10.12 29.68 -12.24
CA GLU A 137 -9.22 28.98 -13.14
C GLU A 137 -8.27 28.08 -12.36
N MET A 138 -7.64 28.64 -11.32
CA MET A 138 -6.74 27.91 -10.43
C MET A 138 -7.47 26.80 -9.66
N LEU A 139 -8.67 27.09 -9.16
CA LEU A 139 -9.49 26.10 -8.46
C LEU A 139 -9.88 24.96 -9.40
N ARG A 140 -10.31 25.26 -10.63
CA ARG A 140 -10.67 24.23 -11.61
C ARG A 140 -9.47 23.37 -12.00
N ALA A 141 -8.30 23.98 -12.20
CA ALA A 141 -7.06 23.25 -12.48
C ALA A 141 -6.69 22.32 -11.34
N PHE A 142 -6.76 22.79 -10.08
CA PHE A 142 -6.55 21.96 -8.90
C PHE A 142 -7.52 20.78 -8.85
N LEU A 143 -8.82 21.00 -9.07
CA LEU A 143 -9.82 19.93 -9.04
C LEU A 143 -9.57 18.87 -10.13
N GLN A 144 -9.07 19.26 -11.30
CA GLN A 144 -8.66 18.33 -12.36
C GLN A 144 -7.44 17.50 -11.95
N ILE A 145 -6.42 18.14 -11.37
CA ILE A 145 -5.22 17.47 -10.86
C ILE A 145 -5.59 16.49 -9.74
N LEU A 146 -6.43 16.93 -8.81
CA LEU A 146 -6.95 16.11 -7.72
C LEU A 146 -7.65 14.86 -8.28
N ARG A 147 -8.57 15.03 -9.23
CA ARG A 147 -9.25 13.91 -9.88
C ARG A 147 -8.27 12.94 -10.53
N TYR A 148 -7.31 13.46 -11.30
CA TYR A 148 -6.31 12.65 -11.97
C TYR A 148 -5.47 11.84 -10.97
N ASN A 149 -5.02 12.47 -9.88
CA ASN A 149 -4.21 11.82 -8.85
C ASN A 149 -5.01 10.76 -8.07
N LEU A 150 -6.29 11.03 -7.76
CA LEU A 150 -7.18 10.06 -7.13
C LEU A 150 -7.38 8.82 -8.01
N GLU A 151 -7.60 9.00 -9.32
CA GLU A 151 -7.71 7.87 -10.25
C GLU A 151 -6.40 7.10 -10.39
N LYS A 152 -5.24 7.79 -10.35
CA LYS A 152 -3.92 7.15 -10.31
C LYS A 152 -3.74 6.31 -9.04
N LEU A 153 -4.19 6.80 -7.89
CA LEU A 153 -4.15 6.05 -6.62
C LEU A 153 -5.03 4.81 -6.66
N LYS A 154 -6.28 4.92 -7.14
CA LYS A 154 -7.19 3.77 -7.29
C LYS A 154 -6.61 2.69 -8.20
N LYS A 155 -5.84 3.06 -9.23
CA LYS A 155 -5.16 2.09 -10.10
C LYS A 155 -4.00 1.36 -9.41
N LYS A 156 -3.39 1.94 -8.37
CA LYS A 156 -2.34 1.27 -7.59
C LYS A 156 -2.92 0.20 -6.65
N THR A 157 -4.20 0.30 -6.28
CA THR A 157 -4.86 -0.68 -5.42
C THR A 157 -5.41 -1.85 -6.27
N PRO A 158 -4.98 -3.10 -6.04
CA PRO A 158 -5.36 -4.27 -6.84
C PRO A 158 -6.78 -4.80 -6.58
N GLN A 159 -7.43 -4.32 -5.51
CA GLN A 159 -8.80 -4.68 -5.13
C GLN A 159 -9.64 -3.39 -5.01
N ASN A 160 -10.95 -3.54 -4.91
CA ASN A 160 -11.88 -2.44 -4.67
C ASN A 160 -11.32 -1.47 -3.62
N THR A 161 -11.54 -0.17 -3.82
CA THR A 161 -10.97 0.87 -2.95
C THR A 161 -12.08 1.52 -2.13
N ILE A 162 -11.93 1.58 -0.81
CA ILE A 162 -12.77 2.44 0.04
C ILE A 162 -11.98 3.70 0.36
N ILE A 163 -12.53 4.86 0.04
CA ILE A 163 -11.87 6.14 0.32
C ILE A 163 -12.37 6.69 1.64
N TYR A 164 -11.45 6.83 2.60
CA TYR A 164 -11.66 7.51 3.87
C TYR A 164 -11.22 8.95 3.69
N LEU A 165 -12.17 9.89 3.68
CA LEU A 165 -11.89 11.28 3.31
C LEU A 165 -11.97 12.19 4.53
N ALA A 166 -10.89 12.91 4.81
CA ALA A 166 -10.91 14.10 5.63
C ALA A 166 -10.91 15.33 4.72
N TYR A 167 -12.01 16.06 4.72
CA TYR A 167 -12.12 17.33 4.01
C TYR A 167 -11.97 18.50 4.99
N ILE A 168 -11.08 19.43 4.68
CA ILE A 168 -10.84 20.64 5.48
C ILE A 168 -10.95 21.84 4.54
N GLY A 169 -11.99 22.65 4.68
CA GLY A 169 -12.15 23.83 3.83
C GLY A 169 -13.60 24.29 3.70
N PRO A 170 -13.87 25.21 2.76
CA PRO A 170 -15.21 25.74 2.52
C PRO A 170 -16.18 24.68 1.97
N ILE A 171 -17.37 24.59 2.55
CA ILE A 171 -18.42 23.62 2.17
C ILE A 171 -18.76 23.70 0.67
N SER A 172 -18.76 24.89 0.08
CA SER A 172 -19.02 25.09 -1.35
C SER A 172 -18.04 24.32 -2.25
N VAL A 173 -16.76 24.31 -1.90
CA VAL A 173 -15.73 23.57 -2.63
C VAL A 173 -15.83 22.07 -2.34
N ALA A 174 -16.22 21.67 -1.13
CA ALA A 174 -16.50 20.27 -0.80
C ALA A 174 -17.53 19.67 -1.77
N ILE A 175 -18.65 20.37 -2.00
CA ILE A 175 -19.70 19.93 -2.93
C ILE A 175 -19.13 19.76 -4.35
N MET A 176 -18.28 20.67 -4.81
CA MET A 176 -17.63 20.57 -6.12
C MET A 176 -16.67 19.36 -6.20
N VAL A 177 -15.85 19.16 -5.16
CA VAL A 177 -14.98 17.98 -5.02
C VAL A 177 -15.80 16.70 -5.11
N GLY A 178 -16.98 16.68 -4.48
CA GLY A 178 -17.85 15.50 -4.45
C GLY A 178 -18.44 15.19 -5.81
N LYS A 179 -19.01 16.21 -6.44
CA LYS A 179 -19.59 16.10 -7.79
C LYS A 179 -18.56 15.67 -8.83
N LEU A 180 -17.33 16.18 -8.78
CA LEU A 180 -16.31 15.91 -9.79
C LEU A 180 -15.62 14.55 -9.63
N ASN A 181 -15.53 14.06 -8.39
CA ASN A 181 -14.82 12.82 -8.08
C ASN A 181 -15.74 11.64 -7.74
N GLY A 182 -17.07 11.86 -7.78
CA GLY A 182 -18.06 10.85 -7.44
C GLY A 182 -18.09 10.51 -5.96
N PHE A 183 -17.65 11.42 -5.08
CA PHE A 183 -17.79 11.24 -3.64
C PHE A 183 -19.18 11.67 -3.19
N TYR A 184 -19.88 10.78 -2.50
CA TYR A 184 -21.08 11.13 -1.75
C TYR A 184 -20.65 11.57 -0.36
N PHE A 185 -20.65 12.88 -0.11
CA PHE A 185 -20.47 13.41 1.23
C PHE A 185 -21.69 13.06 2.07
N GLY A 186 -21.51 12.19 3.07
CA GLY A 186 -22.47 12.05 4.16
C GLY A 186 -22.58 13.39 4.90
N SER A 187 -23.80 13.73 5.32
CA SER A 187 -24.15 14.99 5.98
C SER A 187 -23.12 15.40 7.04
N PRO A 188 -22.74 16.69 7.11
CA PRO A 188 -22.07 17.19 8.31
C PRO A 188 -23.02 17.01 9.50
N ILE A 189 -22.49 16.54 10.62
CA ILE A 189 -23.12 16.65 11.94
C ILE A 189 -22.81 18.04 12.48
#